data_AF-A0A6V7H3N0-F1
#
_entry.id   AF-A0A6V7H3N0-F1
#
_cell.length_a   1.000
_cell.length_b   1.000
_cell.length_c   1.000
_cell.angle_alpha   90.00
_cell.angle_beta   90.00
_cell.angle_gamma   90.00
#
_symmetry.space_group_name_H-M   'P 1'
#
loop_
_entity.id
_entity.type
_entity.pdbx_description
1 polymer ?
#
loop_
_entity_poly.entity_id
_entity_poly.type
_entity_poly.pdbx_seq_one_letter_code
_entity_poly.pdbx_strand_id
1 'polypeptide(L)' 'MFLNILPRFPYIQSRIGKYDYEDKKILCIAASDFYRKLSKDAQKAAFVETFEAAAKEPGTPFSDILASF' A
#
# COMPACT_ATOMS: atom_id res chain seq x y z
N MET A 1 -12.74 1.12 -12.69
CA MET A 1 -12.57 -0.03 -11.78
C MET A 1 -12.35 0.49 -10.36
N PHE A 2 -13.40 1.04 -9.76
CA PHE A 2 -13.46 1.27 -8.32
C PHE A 2 -14.03 -0.01 -7.69
N LEU A 3 -13.74 -0.30 -6.42
CA LEU A 3 -14.06 -1.54 -5.70
C LEU A 3 -13.11 -2.72 -5.91
N ASN A 4 -12.06 -2.78 -5.10
CA ASN A 4 -11.62 -4.09 -4.62
C ASN A 4 -11.30 -4.13 -3.12
N ILE A 5 -11.07 -3.00 -2.45
CA ILE A 5 -10.60 -3.00 -1.04
C ILE A 5 -11.71 -2.68 -0.04
N LEU A 6 -12.64 -1.77 -0.36
CA LEU A 6 -13.75 -1.39 0.54
C LEU A 6 -14.59 -2.57 1.05
N PRO A 7 -15.02 -3.54 0.22
CA PRO A 7 -15.77 -4.70 0.74
C PRO A 7 -14.91 -5.68 1.55
N ARG A 8 -13.57 -5.57 1.47
CA ARG A 8 -12.62 -6.36 2.27
C ARG A 8 -12.25 -5.68 3.60
N PHE A 9 -12.77 -4.49 3.88
CA PHE A 9 -12.43 -3.74 5.09
C PHE A 9 -12.74 -4.50 6.39
N PRO A 10 -13.90 -5.18 6.56
CA PRO A 10 -14.15 -5.98 7.76
C PRO A 10 -13.15 -7.12 7.94
N TYR A 11 -12.71 -7.74 6.84
CA TYR A 11 -11.67 -8.77 6.86
C TYR A 11 -10.33 -8.19 7.30
N ILE A 12 -9.93 -7.03 6.75
CA ILE A 12 -8.69 -6.33 7.14
C ILE A 12 -8.74 -5.94 8.63
N GLN A 13 -9.87 -5.45 9.13
CA GLN A 13 -10.03 -5.11 10.55
C GLN A 13 -9.89 -6.34 11.46
N SER A 14 -10.41 -7.50 11.06
CA SER A 14 -10.25 -8.74 11.84
C SER A 14 -8.80 -9.24 11.92
N ARG A 15 -7.92 -8.69 11.07
CA ARG A 15 -6.51 -9.05 10.93
C ARG A 15 -5.57 -8.01 11.54
N ILE A 16 -6.08 -7.00 12.26
CA ILE A 16 -5.24 -5.99 12.92
C ILE A 16 -4.23 -6.68 13.85
N GLY A 17 -2.96 -6.28 13.74
CA GLY A 17 -1.85 -6.88 14.49
C GLY A 17 -1.25 -8.13 13.85
N LYS A 18 -1.84 -8.66 12.77
CA LYS A 18 -1.26 -9.70 11.92
C LYS A 18 -0.66 -9.08 10.67
N TYR A 19 0.47 -9.62 10.23
CA TYR A 19 1.16 -9.15 9.04
C TYR A 19 1.71 -10.35 8.24
N ASP A 20 0.79 -11.27 7.91
CA ASP A 20 1.13 -12.46 7.15
C ASP A 20 1.26 -12.11 5.66
N TYR A 21 1.79 -13.06 4.89
CA TYR A 21 2.03 -12.91 3.45
C TYR A 21 0.83 -12.37 2.65
N GLU A 22 -0.37 -12.86 2.92
CA GLU A 22 -1.59 -12.40 2.23
C GLU A 22 -1.98 -10.96 2.60
N ASP A 23 -1.73 -10.52 3.84
CA ASP A 23 -1.96 -9.12 4.23
C ASP A 23 -0.97 -8.18 3.50
N LYS A 24 0.28 -8.63 3.28
CA LYS A 24 1.27 -7.89 2.50
C LYS A 24 0.81 -7.67 1.06
N LYS A 25 0.25 -8.72 0.43
CA LYS A 25 -0.31 -8.61 -0.93
C LYS A 25 -1.47 -7.62 -0.98
N ILE A 26 -2.38 -7.67 -0.01
CA ILE A 26 -3.51 -6.73 0.07
C ILE A 26 -3.00 -5.29 0.19
N LEU A 27 -1.98 -5.05 1.02
CA LEU A 27 -1.33 -3.75 1.17
C LEU A 27 -0.75 -3.25 -0.16
N CYS A 28 0.01 -4.10 -0.86
CA CYS A 28 0.64 -3.75 -2.14
C CYS A 28 -0.41 -3.45 -3.23
N ILE A 29 -1.47 -4.27 -3.32
CA ILE A 29 -2.58 -4.04 -4.26
C ILE A 29 -3.29 -2.72 -3.95
N ALA A 30 -3.52 -2.43 -2.67
CA ALA A 30 -4.16 -1.18 -2.24
C ALA A 30 -3.31 0.05 -2.54
N ALA A 31 -2.00 -0.03 -2.27
CA ALA A 31 -1.06 1.04 -2.57
C ALA A 31 -0.95 1.31 -4.08
N SER A 32 -0.87 0.26 -4.90
CA SER A 32 -0.83 0.37 -6.37
C SER A 32 -2.12 0.97 -6.94
N ASP A 33 -3.29 0.53 -6.45
CA ASP A 33 -4.60 1.09 -6.85
C ASP A 33 -4.74 2.56 -6.42
N PHE A 34 -4.26 2.93 -5.23
CA PHE A 34 -4.24 4.31 -4.77
C PHE A 34 -3.32 5.18 -5.65
N TYR A 35 -2.09 4.73 -5.89
CA TYR A 35 -1.12 5.46 -6.71
C TYR A 35 -1.64 5.74 -8.12
N ARG A 36 -2.28 4.75 -8.76
CA ARG A 36 -2.88 4.90 -10.09
C ARG A 36 -4.03 5.92 -10.14
N LYS A 37 -4.68 6.19 -9.00
CA LYS A 37 -5.78 7.17 -8.89
C LYS A 37 -5.29 8.59 -8.61
N LEU A 38 -4.02 8.78 -8.26
CA LEU A 38 -3.43 10.11 -8.11
C LEU A 38 -3.36 10.79 -9.49
N SER A 39 -4.00 11.95 -9.61
CA SER A 39 -4.11 12.68 -10.88
C SER A 39 -3.01 13.72 -11.09
N LYS A 40 -2.37 14.19 -10.01
CA LYS A 40 -1.30 15.19 -10.08
C LYS A 40 0.07 14.53 -9.89
N ASP A 41 1.04 14.90 -10.72
CA ASP A 41 2.40 14.37 -10.61
C ASP A 41 3.06 14.71 -9.28
N ALA A 42 2.77 15.90 -8.72
CA ALA A 42 3.24 16.27 -7.37
C ALA A 42 2.73 15.30 -6.28
N GLN A 43 1.52 14.76 -6.41
CA GLN A 43 0.99 13.77 -5.46
C GLN A 43 1.65 12.41 -5.64
N LYS A 44 1.90 12.00 -6.88
CA LYS A 44 2.63 10.76 -7.17
C LYS A 44 4.07 10.82 -6.64
N ALA A 45 4.74 11.95 -6.84
CA ALA A 45 6.09 12.19 -6.31
C ALA A 45 6.10 12.14 -4.78
N ALA A 46 5.20 12.87 -4.12
CA ALA A 46 5.08 12.87 -2.66
C ALA A 46 4.76 11.47 -2.11
N PHE A 47 3.93 10.69 -2.81
CA PHE A 47 3.64 9.31 -2.44
C PHE A 47 4.92 8.46 -2.46
N VAL A 48 5.67 8.47 -3.57
CA VAL A 48 6.90 7.70 -3.71
C VAL A 48 7.92 8.11 -2.66
N GLU A 49 8.16 9.41 -2.50
CA GLU A 49 9.11 9.95 -1.51
C GLU A 49 8.78 9.52 -0.08
N THR A 50 7.49 9.53 0.28
CA THR A 50 7.04 9.10 1.61
C THR A 50 7.36 7.62 1.85
N PHE A 51 7.08 6.74 0.89
CA PHE A 51 7.36 5.31 1.03
C PHE A 51 8.85 4.99 0.94
N GLU A 52 9.63 5.72 0.13
CA GLU A 52 11.09 5.62 0.10
C GLU A 52 11.73 6.02 1.43
N ALA A 53 11.24 7.10 2.06
CA ALA A 53 11.70 7.50 3.38
C ALA A 53 11.40 6.42 4.43
N ALA A 54 10.18 5.87 4.41
CA ALA A 54 9.76 4.83 5.34
C ALA A 54 10.47 3.48 5.11
N ALA A 55 10.79 3.13 3.86
CA ALA A 55 11.47 1.88 3.50
C ALA A 55 12.94 1.83 3.95
N LYS A 56 13.54 2.97 4.32
CA LYS A 56 14.91 3.03 4.86
C LYS A 56 15.01 2.34 6.24
N GLU A 57 13.90 2.21 6.95
CA GLU A 57 13.87 1.51 8.23
C GLU A 57 13.87 -0.02 8.01
N PRO A 58 14.85 -0.75 8.56
CA PRO A 58 14.94 -2.20 8.40
C PRO A 58 13.71 -2.91 8.99
N GLY A 59 13.23 -3.95 8.29
CA GLY A 59 12.08 -4.74 8.74
C GLY A 59 10.72 -4.09 8.47
N THR A 60 10.69 -2.91 7.84
CA THR A 60 9.43 -2.28 7.42
C THR A 60 8.86 -2.92 6.16
N PRO A 61 7.52 -2.89 6.00
CA PRO A 61 6.83 -3.48 4.86
C PRO A 61 6.87 -2.65 3.57
N PHE A 62 7.49 -1.46 3.62
CA PHE A 62 7.28 -0.43 2.61
C PHE A 62 8.11 -0.64 1.34
N SER A 63 9.21 -1.40 1.43
CA SER A 63 10.02 -1.76 0.25
C SER A 63 9.22 -2.57 -0.78
N ASP A 64 8.35 -3.47 -0.32
CA ASP A 64 7.50 -4.28 -1.20
C ASP A 64 6.46 -3.42 -1.94
N ILE A 65 6.02 -2.31 -1.33
CA ILE A 65 5.09 -1.36 -1.95
C ILE A 65 5.75 -0.66 -3.14
N LEU A 66 6.99 -0.19 -2.97
CA LEU A 66 7.74 0.50 -4.03
C LEU A 66 8.02 -0.42 -5.23
N ALA A 67 8.13 -1.73 -5.01
CA ALA A 67 8.31 -2.72 -6.08
C ALA A 67 7.01 -3.11 -6.80
N SER A 68 5.85 -2.60 -6.38
CA SER A 68 4.51 -3.05 -6.82
C SER A 68 3.86 -2.17 -7.89
N PHE A 69 4.57 -1.18 -8.46
CA PHE A 69 4.06 -0.32 -9.53
C PHE A 69 5.15 0.08 -10.54
#